data_AF-A0A1G6TZ31-F1
#
_entry.id   AF-A0A1G6TZ31-F1
#
_cell.length_a   1.000
_cell.length_b   1.000
_cell.length_c   1.000
_cell.angle_alpha   90.00
_cell.angle_beta   90.00
_cell.angle_gamma   90.00
#
_symmetry.space_group_name_H-M   'P 1'
#
loop_
_entity.id
_entity.type
_entity.pdbx_description
1 polymer ?
#
loop_
_entity_poly.entity_id
_entity_poly.type
_entity_poly.pdbx_seq_one_letter_code
_entity_poly.pdbx_strand_id
1 'polypeptide(L)'
;MANMAEIKQRTGRINFFRVHEAGTMYGPPDDRLDAEVIIGLENDSSRVYGLPLKNNDKLPAARAMFSLLQDAFNANEPVTIDYREESGSSRHQLIRAWRVKRNQPDEMPDPSQ
;
A
#
# COMPACT_ATOMS: atom_id res chain seq x y z
N MET A 1 8.48 -25.32 11.51
CA MET A 1 9.28 -24.11 11.74
C MET A 1 8.33 -22.93 11.67
N ALA A 2 8.18 -22.12 12.72
CA ALA A 2 7.33 -20.95 12.67
C ALA A 2 8.05 -19.86 11.86
N ASN A 3 7.50 -19.49 10.70
CA ASN A 3 8.05 -18.38 9.91
C ASN A 3 7.81 -17.08 10.68
N MET A 4 8.87 -16.36 11.01
CA MET A 4 8.77 -15.02 11.58
C MET A 4 8.22 -14.08 10.51
N ALA A 5 7.13 -13.39 10.81
CA ALA A 5 6.58 -12.38 9.92
C ALA A 5 7.58 -11.21 9.80
N GLU A 6 8.10 -10.97 8.61
CA GLU A 6 9.07 -9.91 8.35
C GLU A 6 8.35 -8.61 7.95
N ILE A 7 8.79 -7.48 8.49
CA ILE A 7 8.33 -6.16 8.03
C ILE A 7 9.21 -5.77 6.84
N LYS A 8 8.62 -5.62 5.66
CA LYS A 8 9.30 -5.16 4.46
C LYS A 8 8.76 -3.83 4.00
N GLN A 9 9.61 -3.08 3.30
CA GLN A 9 9.27 -1.78 2.71
C GLN A 9 9.21 -1.90 1.18
N ARG A 10 8.30 -1.16 0.54
CA ARG A 10 8.32 -0.98 -0.92
C ARG A 10 7.82 0.41 -1.31
N THR A 11 8.39 0.95 -2.39
CA THR A 11 7.95 2.20 -3.00
C THR A 11 7.46 1.94 -4.42
N GLY A 12 6.32 2.48 -4.81
CA GLY A 12 5.78 2.35 -6.15
C GLY A 12 4.54 3.20 -6.38
N ARG A 13 4.11 3.32 -7.64
CA ARG A 13 2.82 3.91 -8.00
C ARG A 13 1.73 2.86 -7.81
N ILE A 14 0.56 3.29 -7.34
CA ILE A 14 -0.59 2.40 -7.17
C ILE A 14 -1.22 2.19 -8.56
N ASN A 15 -1.26 0.96 -9.06
CA ASN A 15 -1.89 0.60 -10.34
C ASN A 15 -3.23 -0.14 -10.17
N PHE A 16 -3.55 -0.53 -8.94
CA PHE A 16 -4.78 -1.18 -8.55
C PHE A 16 -5.21 -0.65 -7.19
N PHE A 17 -6.45 -0.20 -7.08
CA PHE A 17 -7.03 0.30 -5.82
C PHE A 17 -8.47 -0.18 -5.71
N ARG A 18 -8.75 -1.03 -4.73
CA ARG A 18 -10.09 -1.60 -4.50
C ARG A 18 -10.49 -1.40 -3.05
N VAL A 19 -11.74 -0.98 -2.85
CA VAL A 19 -12.39 -0.93 -1.54
C VAL A 19 -13.59 -1.85 -1.57
N HIS A 20 -13.83 -2.59 -0.49
CA HIS A 20 -14.98 -3.48 -0.38
C HIS A 20 -15.53 -3.55 1.05
N GLU A 21 -16.69 -4.20 1.20
CA GLU A 21 -17.40 -4.34 2.47
C GLU A 21 -16.61 -5.16 3.49
N ALA A 22 -16.69 -4.78 4.77
CA ALA A 22 -15.97 -5.50 5.83
C ALA A 22 -16.37 -6.99 5.88
N GLY A 23 -15.36 -7.85 6.01
CA GLY A 23 -15.55 -9.30 6.15
C GLY A 23 -15.73 -10.08 4.85
N THR A 24 -15.75 -9.45 3.66
CA THR A 24 -15.83 -10.20 2.39
C THR A 24 -14.50 -10.86 2.00
N MET A 25 -13.38 -10.40 2.58
CA MET A 25 -12.01 -10.81 2.25
C MET A 25 -11.63 -10.60 0.78
N TYR A 26 -10.35 -10.80 0.45
CA TYR A 26 -9.82 -10.72 -0.91
C TYR A 26 -8.84 -11.85 -1.24
N GLY A 27 -9.12 -12.63 -2.28
CA GLY A 27 -8.21 -13.68 -2.78
C GLY A 27 -8.86 -15.05 -2.95
N PRO A 28 -8.13 -16.03 -3.51
CA PRO A 28 -8.55 -17.42 -3.57
C PRO A 28 -8.68 -18.01 -2.16
N PRO A 29 -9.44 -19.12 -1.98
CA PRO A 29 -9.67 -19.74 -0.68
C PRO A 29 -8.43 -19.97 0.20
N ASP A 30 -7.30 -20.33 -0.41
CA ASP A 30 -6.08 -20.71 0.31
C ASP A 30 -5.10 -19.54 0.54
N ASP A 31 -5.39 -18.35 -0.01
CA ASP A 31 -4.59 -17.14 0.15
C ASP A 31 -5.54 -15.93 0.20
N ARG A 32 -6.26 -15.79 1.33
CA ARG A 32 -7.22 -14.70 1.54
C ARG A 32 -6.62 -13.62 2.42
N LEU A 33 -6.86 -12.38 2.03
CA LEU A 33 -6.53 -11.21 2.80
C LEU A 33 -7.79 -10.64 3.46
N ASP A 34 -7.77 -10.52 4.77
CA ASP A 34 -8.83 -9.85 5.54
C ASP A 34 -8.50 -8.36 5.68
N ALA A 35 -8.90 -7.58 4.67
CA ALA A 35 -8.69 -6.14 4.60
C ALA A 35 -9.68 -5.48 3.64
N GLU A 36 -10.25 -4.34 4.04
CA GLU A 36 -11.26 -3.62 3.26
C GLU A 36 -10.67 -2.82 2.09
N VAL A 37 -9.40 -2.43 2.18
CA VAL A 37 -8.70 -1.66 1.14
C VAL A 37 -7.56 -2.52 0.60
N ILE A 38 -7.54 -2.73 -0.72
CA ILE A 38 -6.53 -3.52 -1.42
C ILE A 38 -5.83 -2.62 -2.44
N ILE A 39 -4.50 -2.60 -2.39
CA ILE A 39 -3.67 -1.89 -3.37
C ILE A 39 -2.72 -2.84 -4.10
N GLY A 40 -2.41 -2.54 -5.35
CA GLY A 40 -1.30 -3.11 -6.12
C GLY A 40 -0.31 -2.02 -6.50
N LEU A 41 0.97 -2.38 -6.62
CA LEU A 41 2.01 -1.46 -7.07
C LEU A 41 2.45 -1.80 -8.49
N GLU A 42 2.71 -0.79 -9.32
CA GLU A 42 3.12 -0.95 -10.72
C GLU A 42 4.41 -1.78 -10.87
N ASN A 43 5.34 -1.62 -9.93
CA ASN A 43 6.60 -2.37 -9.88
C ASN A 43 6.50 -3.70 -9.11
N ASP A 44 5.29 -4.12 -8.74
CA ASP A 44 5.03 -5.45 -8.16
C ASP A 44 3.65 -5.97 -8.57
N SER A 45 3.52 -6.36 -9.84
CA SER A 45 2.28 -6.93 -10.38
C SER A 45 1.90 -8.29 -9.78
N SER A 46 2.82 -8.93 -9.04
CA SER A 46 2.62 -10.26 -8.47
C SER A 46 1.99 -10.25 -7.08
N ARG A 47 1.90 -9.07 -6.43
CA ARG A 47 1.48 -8.95 -5.04
C ARG A 47 0.44 -7.87 -4.85
N VAL A 48 -0.32 -8.01 -3.77
CA VAL A 48 -1.25 -6.98 -3.29
C VAL A 48 -1.07 -6.73 -1.80
N TYR A 49 -1.42 -5.53 -1.38
CA TYR A 49 -1.28 -5.06 0.00
C TYR A 49 -2.62 -4.61 0.55
N GLY A 50 -2.99 -5.14 1.71
CA GLY A 50 -4.29 -4.94 2.32
C GLY A 50 -4.21 -4.08 3.57
N LEU A 51 -5.04 -3.03 3.63
CA LEU A 51 -5.23 -2.19 4.80
C LEU A 51 -6.59 -2.50 5.44
N PRO A 52 -6.64 -3.06 6.65
CA PRO A 52 -7.89 -3.27 7.37
C PRO A 52 -8.44 -1.96 7.94
N LEU A 53 -9.75 -1.73 7.75
CA LEU A 53 -10.53 -0.63 8.31
C LEU A 53 -11.47 -1.13 9.43
N LYS A 54 -10.95 -2.02 10.28
CA LYS A 54 -11.71 -2.62 11.40
C LYS A 54 -12.12 -1.54 12.42
N ASN A 55 -13.32 -1.69 12.98
CA ASN A 55 -13.84 -0.79 14.00
C ASN A 55 -13.14 -1.03 15.36
N ASN A 56 -11.91 -0.54 15.50
CA ASN A 56 -11.08 -0.62 16.69
C ASN A 56 -10.23 0.66 16.87
N ASP A 57 -9.38 0.69 17.89
CA ASP A 57 -8.55 1.86 18.23
C ASP A 57 -7.58 2.31 17.13
N LYS A 58 -7.33 1.46 16.12
CA LYS A 58 -6.47 1.78 14.97
C LYS A 58 -7.23 2.43 13.83
N LEU A 59 -8.57 2.47 13.88
CA LEU A 59 -9.41 3.02 12.81
C LEU A 59 -9.04 4.45 12.41
N PRO A 60 -8.73 5.40 13.32
CA PRO A 60 -8.33 6.75 12.92
C PRO A 60 -7.08 6.74 12.03
N ALA A 61 -6.04 5.97 12.41
CA ALA A 61 -4.82 5.83 11.63
C ALA A 61 -5.09 5.12 10.29
N ALA A 62 -5.93 4.08 10.30
CA ALA A 62 -6.31 3.36 9.09
C ALA A 62 -7.07 4.25 8.10
N ARG A 63 -7.98 5.11 8.56
CA ARG A 63 -8.68 6.09 7.71
C ARG A 63 -7.73 7.14 7.13
N ALA A 64 -6.76 7.61 7.91
CA ALA A 64 -5.74 8.53 7.42
C ALA A 64 -4.87 7.88 6.34
N MET A 65 -4.45 6.62 6.53
CA MET A 65 -3.72 5.87 5.50
C MET A 65 -4.57 5.62 4.25
N PHE A 66 -5.86 5.30 4.40
CA PHE A 66 -6.78 5.18 3.28
C PHE A 66 -6.85 6.47 2.46
N SER A 67 -7.05 7.62 3.11
CA SER A 67 -7.06 8.93 2.42
C SER A 67 -5.75 9.17 1.69
N LEU A 68 -4.60 8.93 2.35
CA LEU A 68 -3.28 9.12 1.75
C LEU A 68 -3.09 8.29 0.48
N LEU A 69 -3.49 7.01 0.52
CA LEU A 69 -3.37 6.07 -0.60
C LEU A 69 -4.34 6.42 -1.73
N GLN A 70 -5.59 6.78 -1.40
CA GLN A 70 -6.59 7.21 -2.38
C GLN A 70 -6.12 8.47 -3.12
N ASP A 71 -5.65 9.46 -2.37
CA ASP A 71 -5.15 10.71 -2.94
C ASP A 71 -3.89 10.46 -3.80
N ALA A 72 -3.02 9.51 -3.42
CA ALA A 72 -1.82 9.16 -4.20
C ALA A 72 -2.16 8.42 -5.49
N PHE A 73 -3.17 7.53 -5.45
CA PHE A 73 -3.72 6.88 -6.64
C PHE A 73 -4.30 7.90 -7.61
N ASN A 74 -5.14 8.82 -7.11
CA ASN A 74 -5.78 9.86 -7.91
C ASN A 74 -4.77 10.84 -8.54
N ALA A 75 -3.71 11.17 -7.80
CA ALA A 75 -2.65 12.06 -8.28
C ALA A 75 -1.60 11.35 -9.17
N ASN A 76 -1.71 10.03 -9.34
CA ASN A 76 -0.66 9.19 -9.91
C ASN A 76 0.70 9.55 -9.30
N GLU A 77 0.83 9.44 -7.98
CA GLU A 77 2.06 9.70 -7.23
C GLU A 77 2.58 8.42 -6.57
N PRO A 78 3.91 8.26 -6.42
CA PRO A 78 4.46 7.11 -5.73
C PRO A 78 4.16 7.20 -4.22
N VAL A 79 3.90 6.04 -3.63
CA VAL A 79 3.77 5.86 -2.18
C VAL A 79 4.83 4.86 -1.72
N THR A 80 5.34 5.05 -0.51
CA THR A 80 6.10 4.03 0.20
C THR A 80 5.21 3.38 1.25
N ILE A 81 5.24 2.05 1.30
CA ILE A 81 4.49 1.23 2.24
C ILE A 81 5.42 0.34 3.03
N ASP A 82 5.04 0.08 4.28
CA ASP A 82 5.52 -1.07 5.02
C ASP A 82 4.43 -2.12 5.10
N TYR A 83 4.82 -3.37 4.92
CA TYR A 83 3.91 -4.51 4.95
C TYR A 83 4.51 -5.68 5.72
N ARG A 84 3.63 -6.51 6.25
CA ARG A 84 3.96 -7.82 6.81
C ARG A 84 4.06 -8.82 5.68
N GLU A 85 5.25 -9.33 5.41
CA GLU A 85 5.42 -10.42 4.47
C GLU A 85 5.02 -11.75 5.12
N GLU A 86 4.13 -12.46 4.46
CA GLU A 86 3.74 -13.82 4.80
C GLU A 86 4.36 -14.75 3.76
N SER A 87 5.26 -15.63 4.21
CA SER A 87 6.02 -16.50 3.30
C SER A 87 5.07 -17.42 2.51
N GLY A 88 5.27 -17.47 1.19
CA GLY A 88 4.42 -18.26 0.29
C GLY A 88 3.09 -17.59 -0.07
N SER A 89 2.78 -16.40 0.47
CA SER A 89 1.60 -15.63 0.10
C SER A 89 1.97 -14.49 -0.87
N SER A 90 1.03 -14.17 -1.76
CA SER A 90 1.09 -12.99 -2.62
C SER A 90 0.36 -11.78 -2.02
N ARG A 91 -0.22 -11.96 -0.83
CA ARG A 91 -1.08 -11.01 -0.14
C ARG A 91 -0.46 -10.64 1.19
N HIS A 92 -0.31 -9.35 1.41
CA HIS A 92 0.43 -8.87 2.55
C HIS A 92 -0.35 -7.79 3.28
N GLN A 93 -0.25 -7.78 4.61
CA GLN A 93 -0.93 -6.76 5.40
C GLN A 93 -0.11 -5.47 5.43
N LEU A 94 -0.69 -4.37 4.94
CA LEU A 94 -0.13 -3.03 5.01
C LEU A 94 -0.19 -2.53 6.47
N ILE A 95 0.91 -1.92 6.91
CA ILE A 95 1.08 -1.45 8.29
C ILE A 95 1.25 0.07 8.33
N ARG A 96 2.00 0.63 7.37
CA ARG A 96 2.29 2.06 7.25
C ARG A 96 2.31 2.48 5.79
N ALA A 97 1.97 3.73 5.52
CA ALA A 97 2.11 4.34 4.20
C ALA A 97 2.49 5.81 4.32
N TRP A 98 3.36 6.29 3.43
CA TRP A 98 3.72 7.70 3.33
C TRP A 98 4.07 8.08 1.90
N ARG A 99 3.94 9.37 1.59
CA ARG A 99 4.46 9.92 0.33
C ARG A 99 5.90 10.36 0.51
N VAL A 100 6.69 10.17 -0.52
CA VAL A 100 7.99 10.82 -0.64
C VAL A 100 7.75 12.17 -1.32
N LYS A 101 8.18 13.27 -0.69
CA LYS A 101 8.19 14.56 -1.37
C LYS A 101 9.05 14.41 -2.63
N ARG A 102 8.52 14.81 -3.79
CA ARG A 102 9.39 15.13 -4.93
C ARG A 102 10.34 16.23 -4.44
N ASN A 103 11.64 15.92 -4.34
CA ASN A 103 12.61 16.99 -4.51
C ASN A 103 12.32 17.55 -5.91
N GLN A 104 12.09 18.86 -6.01
CA GLN A 104 12.05 19.52 -7.32
C GLN A 104 13.26 19.03 -8.13
N PRO A 105 13.09 18.59 -9.38
CA PRO A 105 14.25 18.45 -10.24
C PRO A 105 14.93 19.83 -10.28
N ASP A 106 16.24 19.84 -10.12
CA ASP A 106 17.10 21.03 -10.19
C ASP A 106 16.54 22.02 -11.20
N GLU A 107 16.41 23.29 -10.81
CA GLU A 107 16.28 24.38 -11.76
C GLU A 107 17.25 24.08 -12.90
N MET A 108 16.73 23.85 -14.12
CA MET A 108 17.59 23.82 -15.29
C MET A 108 18.39 25.13 -15.22
N PRO A 109 19.73 25.09 -15.15
CA PRO A 109 20.48 26.32 -15.28
C PRO A 109 20.01 26.96 -16.58
N ASP A 110 19.61 28.23 -16.47
CA ASP A 110 19.19 29.02 -17.62
C ASP A 110 20.20 28.77 -18.75
N PRO A 111 19.76 28.26 -19.92
CA PRO A 111 20.65 28.03 -21.05
C PRO A 111 21.31 29.33 -21.58
N SER A 112 21.03 30.46 -20.94
CA SER A 112 21.52 31.80 -21.25
C SER A 112 22.59 32.33 -20.25
N GLN A 113 23.17 31.50 -19.37
CA GLN A 113 24.34 31.87 -18.56
C GLN A 113 25.64 31.27 -19.11
#